data_AF-A0A4V2SN62-F1
#
_entry.id   AF-A0A4V2SN62-F1
#
_cell.length_a   1.000
_cell.length_b   1.000
_cell.length_c   1.000
_cell.angle_alpha   90.00
_cell.angle_beta   90.00
_cell.angle_gamma   90.00
#
_symmetry.space_group_name_H-M   'P 1'
#
loop_
_entity.id
_entity.type
_entity.pdbx_description
1 polymer ?
#
loop_
_entity_poly.entity_id
_entity_poly.type
_entity_poly.pdbx_seq_one_letter_code
_entity_poly.pdbx_strand_id
1 'polypeptide(L)'
;MIELKYISKRMLLLSFSYLLLIITFSIVRVSRGTGNSLFDYILNMRWGGSASLVTLTIGIIPILSISIPLIMDRLENEMIITRIRWKRKLFYGHFAFFFLISGFLTILITVSGVIGSLIATGQAQNLWGTKKGMIYFLLDNKAYFSFYPPHVTSFKVWVYLLSSRFLAILFITTFIFLLKLILKKNVYVFFTSLVFLGTDGLHINHFSLFLGRARITLETWISPEDQIFNIIYFILMIIVFYFLCKKIYDRKEYYH
;
A
#
# COMPACT_ATOMS: atom_id res chain seq x y z
N MET A 1 -2.38 2.52 -24.11
CA MET A 1 -2.05 3.61 -23.15
C MET A 1 -3.35 4.24 -22.71
N ILE A 2 -3.63 4.25 -21.41
CA ILE A 2 -4.82 4.92 -20.84
C ILE A 2 -4.49 6.41 -20.81
N GLU A 3 -5.24 7.24 -21.54
CA GLU A 3 -5.03 8.68 -21.47
C GLU A 3 -5.42 9.20 -20.08
N LEU A 4 -4.48 9.81 -19.36
CA LEU A 4 -4.70 10.48 -18.06
C LEU A 4 -5.68 11.67 -18.13
N LYS A 5 -6.27 11.92 -19.30
CA LYS A 5 -7.25 12.98 -19.59
C LYS A 5 -8.54 12.86 -18.76
N TYR A 6 -8.79 11.68 -18.18
CA TYR A 6 -10.04 11.34 -17.51
C TYR A 6 -10.10 11.64 -16.02
N ILE A 7 -9.02 12.13 -15.40
CA ILE A 7 -9.07 12.62 -14.02
C ILE A 7 -9.07 14.14 -14.08
N SER A 8 -10.05 14.79 -13.45
CA SER A 8 -10.02 16.24 -13.31
C SER A 8 -8.68 16.63 -12.68
N LYS A 9 -7.92 17.53 -13.33
CA LYS A 9 -6.63 18.01 -12.82
C LYS A 9 -6.73 18.48 -11.37
N ARG A 10 -7.88 19.08 -11.00
CA ARG A 10 -8.20 19.49 -9.62
C ARG A 10 -8.30 18.30 -8.67
N MET A 11 -8.99 17.23 -9.06
CA MET A 11 -9.13 16.02 -8.23
C MET A 11 -7.80 15.31 -8.03
N LEU A 12 -6.97 15.25 -9.08
CA LEU A 12 -5.62 14.69 -8.99
C LEU A 12 -4.76 15.51 -8.03
N LEU A 13 -4.77 16.83 -8.18
CA LEU A 13 -4.02 17.74 -7.31
C LEU A 13 -4.47 17.65 -5.85
N LEU A 14 -5.78 17.61 -5.59
CA LEU A 14 -6.35 17.43 -4.25
C LEU A 14 -6.00 16.06 -3.64
N SER A 15 -6.06 14.99 -4.43
CA SER A 15 -5.71 13.65 -3.96
C SER A 15 -4.22 13.56 -3.63
N PHE A 16 -3.38 14.18 -4.46
CA PHE A 16 -1.94 14.21 -4.26
C PHE A 16 -1.55 15.08 -3.05
N SER A 17 -2.15 16.26 -2.90
CA SER A 17 -1.90 17.12 -1.73
C SER A 17 -2.39 16.47 -0.44
N TYR A 18 -3.55 15.80 -0.46
CA TYR A 18 -4.04 15.01 0.67
C TYR A 18 -3.05 13.90 1.04
N LEU A 19 -2.57 13.12 0.05
CA LEU A 19 -1.60 12.06 0.31
C LEU A 19 -0.31 12.61 0.93
N LEU A 20 0.22 13.69 0.37
CA LEU A 20 1.42 14.35 0.89
C LEU A 20 1.22 14.85 2.32
N LEU A 21 0.06 15.41 2.64
CA LEU A 21 -0.27 15.84 3.99
C LEU A 21 -0.24 14.67 4.97
N ILE A 22 -0.87 13.54 4.62
CA ILE A 22 -0.88 12.33 5.47
C ILE A 22 0.54 11.77 5.63
N ILE A 23 1.31 11.69 4.55
CA ILE A 23 2.72 11.24 4.59
C ILE A 23 3.54 12.15 5.52
N THR A 24 3.39 13.47 5.37
CA THR A 24 4.13 14.46 6.17
C THR A 24 3.77 14.34 7.64
N PHE A 25 2.48 14.24 7.97
CA PHE A 25 2.01 14.02 9.32
C PHE A 25 2.57 12.72 9.93
N SER A 26 2.59 11.65 9.13
CA SER A 26 3.14 10.35 9.55
C SER A 26 4.66 10.41 9.80
N ILE A 27 5.41 11.15 8.97
CA ILE A 27 6.84 11.40 9.13
C ILE A 27 7.13 12.23 10.39
N VAL A 28 6.38 13.31 10.62
CA VAL A 28 6.55 14.19 11.79
C VAL A 28 6.29 13.43 13.11
N ARG A 29 5.41 12.43 13.10
CA ARG A 29 5.24 11.56 14.27
C ARG A 29 6.48 10.72 14.60
N VAL A 30 7.25 10.32 13.60
CA VAL A 30 8.51 9.58 13.81
C VAL A 30 9.57 10.49 14.41
N SER A 31 9.70 11.73 13.92
CA SER A 31 10.72 12.67 14.40
C SER A 31 10.51 13.12 15.85
N ARG A 32 9.26 13.15 16.34
CA ARG A 32 8.95 13.41 17.75
C ARG A 32 9.23 12.22 18.69
N GLY A 33 9.54 11.05 18.12
CA GLY A 33 9.88 9.83 18.87
C GLY A 33 11.39 9.58 18.91
N THR A 34 11.80 8.37 18.50
CA THR A 34 13.20 7.90 18.48
C THR A 34 13.75 7.75 17.06
N GLY A 35 13.18 8.45 16.08
CA GLY A 35 13.52 8.31 14.66
C GLY A 35 14.92 8.81 14.34
N ASN A 36 15.91 7.92 14.40
CA ASN A 36 17.31 8.23 14.13
C ASN A 36 17.86 7.49 12.91
N SER A 37 17.15 6.49 12.39
CA SER A 37 17.54 5.71 11.21
C SER A 37 16.70 6.05 9.99
N LEU A 38 17.29 5.91 8.80
CA LEU A 38 16.58 6.00 7.51
C LEU A 38 15.25 5.23 7.51
N PHE A 39 15.30 3.96 7.89
CA PHE A 39 14.14 3.09 7.86
C PHE A 39 13.07 3.45 8.90
N ASP A 40 13.38 4.19 9.96
CA ASP A 40 12.35 4.66 10.89
C ASP A 40 11.40 5.65 10.20
N TYR A 41 11.93 6.50 9.31
CA TYR A 41 11.15 7.48 8.55
C TYR A 41 10.35 6.87 7.41
N ILE A 42 10.79 5.72 6.88
CA ILE A 42 10.03 4.99 5.86
C ILE A 42 8.99 4.10 6.54
N LEU A 43 9.40 3.34 7.56
CA LEU A 43 8.55 2.39 8.25
C LEU A 43 8.99 2.26 9.72
N ASN A 44 8.31 2.98 10.61
CA ASN A 44 8.54 2.85 12.04
C ASN A 44 7.86 1.58 12.59
N MET A 45 8.60 0.77 13.35
CA MET A 45 8.09 -0.48 13.96
C MET A 45 7.02 -0.24 15.04
N ARG A 46 6.96 0.96 15.64
CA ARG A 46 5.87 1.35 16.56
C ARG A 46 4.73 1.97 15.78
N TRP A 47 4.92 3.21 15.34
CA TRP A 47 3.91 4.03 14.68
C TRP A 47 4.56 5.12 13.84
N GLY A 48 4.00 5.37 12.66
CA GLY A 48 4.45 6.42 11.75
C GLY A 48 5.44 5.93 10.69
N GLY A 49 5.89 6.88 9.88
CA GLY A 49 6.71 6.64 8.70
C GLY A 49 5.89 6.73 7.42
N SER A 50 6.54 7.09 6.33
CA SER A 50 5.89 7.37 5.06
C SER A 50 5.16 6.16 4.46
N ALA A 51 5.70 4.95 4.65
CA ALA A 51 5.13 3.68 4.22
C ALA A 51 4.46 2.91 5.36
N SER A 52 4.06 3.60 6.43
CA SER A 52 3.37 2.99 7.56
C SER A 52 1.97 2.48 7.20
N LEU A 53 1.42 1.62 8.06
CA LEU A 53 0.05 1.15 7.93
C LEU A 53 -0.97 2.30 7.97
N VAL A 54 -0.69 3.36 8.73
CA VAL A 54 -1.51 4.59 8.77
C VAL A 54 -1.55 5.27 7.41
N THR A 55 -0.41 5.38 6.73
CA THR A 55 -0.38 5.95 5.37
C THR A 55 -1.18 5.08 4.40
N LEU A 56 -1.09 3.75 4.52
CA LEU A 56 -1.88 2.84 3.70
C LEU A 56 -3.38 3.03 3.97
N THR A 57 -3.81 3.02 5.23
CA THR A 57 -5.24 3.01 5.59
C THR A 57 -5.92 4.37 5.46
N ILE A 58 -5.28 5.44 5.89
CA ILE A 58 -5.86 6.80 5.91
C ILE A 58 -5.45 7.61 4.68
N GLY A 59 -4.32 7.29 4.05
CA GLY A 59 -3.86 7.95 2.83
C GLY A 59 -4.30 7.22 1.57
N ILE A 60 -3.72 6.04 1.33
CA ILE A 60 -3.80 5.34 0.06
C ILE A 60 -5.21 4.78 -0.21
N ILE A 61 -5.85 4.12 0.76
CA ILE A 61 -7.18 3.51 0.57
C ILE A 61 -8.24 4.55 0.16
N PRO A 62 -8.43 5.69 0.86
CA PRO A 62 -9.39 6.71 0.43
C PRO A 62 -9.15 7.21 -1.00
N ILE A 63 -7.88 7.47 -1.36
CA ILE A 63 -7.55 7.96 -2.70
C ILE A 63 -7.88 6.90 -3.76
N LEU A 64 -7.47 5.65 -3.55
CA LEU A 64 -7.71 4.57 -4.50
C LEU A 64 -9.20 4.22 -4.62
N SER A 65 -9.93 4.24 -3.50
CA SER A 65 -11.36 3.91 -3.47
C SER A 65 -12.25 4.97 -4.11
N ILE A 66 -11.79 6.21 -4.21
CA ILE A 66 -12.43 7.27 -5.01
C ILE A 66 -11.98 7.17 -6.47
N SER A 67 -10.67 7.12 -6.71
CA SER A 67 -10.11 7.25 -8.06
C SER A 67 -10.38 6.04 -8.94
N ILE A 68 -10.21 4.80 -8.46
CA ILE A 68 -10.38 3.59 -9.27
C ILE A 68 -11.81 3.48 -9.80
N PRO A 69 -12.88 3.55 -8.97
CA PRO A 69 -14.24 3.46 -9.48
C PRO A 69 -14.60 4.56 -10.48
N LEU A 70 -14.14 5.80 -10.26
CA LEU A 70 -14.37 6.91 -11.19
C LEU A 70 -13.67 6.72 -12.54
N ILE A 71 -12.43 6.24 -12.52
CA ILE A 71 -11.67 5.93 -13.75
C ILE A 71 -12.35 4.80 -14.51
N MET A 72 -12.81 3.76 -13.82
CA MET A 72 -13.57 2.67 -14.43
C MET A 72 -14.85 3.17 -15.09
N ASP A 73 -15.67 3.95 -14.38
CA ASP A 73 -16.93 4.47 -14.92
C ASP A 73 -16.70 5.30 -16.17
N ARG A 74 -15.62 6.11 -16.22
CA ARG A 74 -15.29 6.92 -17.41
C ARG A 74 -14.79 6.08 -18.58
N LEU A 75 -13.88 5.14 -18.32
CA LEU A 75 -13.35 4.25 -19.36
C LEU A 75 -14.42 3.30 -19.91
N GLU A 76 -15.42 2.96 -19.10
CA GLU A 76 -16.58 2.17 -19.53
C GLU A 76 -17.65 3.04 -20.21
N ASN A 77 -17.78 4.34 -19.90
CA ASN A 77 -18.78 5.25 -20.50
C ASN A 77 -18.36 5.87 -21.85
N GLU A 78 -17.09 6.23 -22.06
CA GLU A 78 -16.66 6.94 -23.29
C GLU A 78 -16.69 6.08 -24.57
N MET A 79 -16.96 4.78 -24.44
CA MET A 79 -17.35 3.87 -25.52
C MET A 79 -18.72 3.29 -25.12
N ILE A 80 -19.81 3.50 -25.85
CA ILE A 80 -20.12 2.64 -27.00
C ILE A 80 -19.70 1.18 -26.72
N ILE A 81 -20.22 0.56 -25.65
CA ILE A 81 -20.17 -0.91 -25.54
C ILE A 81 -20.92 -1.57 -26.72
N THR A 82 -21.69 -0.80 -27.49
CA THR A 82 -22.19 -1.15 -28.82
C THR A 82 -21.13 -1.58 -29.85
N ARG A 83 -19.81 -1.38 -29.63
CA ARG A 83 -18.74 -1.80 -30.56
C ARG A 83 -17.64 -2.68 -29.97
N ILE A 84 -17.67 -2.99 -28.66
CA ILE A 84 -16.53 -3.65 -28.00
C ILE A 84 -16.55 -5.17 -28.23
N ARG A 85 -15.90 -5.59 -29.32
CA ARG A 85 -15.38 -6.96 -29.52
C ARG A 85 -14.30 -7.37 -28.49
N TRP A 86 -13.89 -6.48 -27.57
CA TRP A 86 -12.65 -6.62 -26.78
C TRP A 86 -12.79 -6.36 -25.25
N LYS A 87 -13.84 -6.87 -24.58
CA LYS A 87 -14.04 -6.75 -23.12
C LYS A 87 -12.80 -7.13 -22.31
N ARG A 88 -12.13 -8.21 -22.73
CA ARG A 88 -10.89 -8.70 -22.10
C ARG A 88 -9.74 -7.70 -22.19
N LYS A 89 -9.61 -6.96 -23.28
CA LYS A 89 -8.55 -5.95 -23.44
C LYS A 89 -8.71 -4.81 -22.44
N LEU A 90 -9.95 -4.39 -22.16
CA LEU A 90 -10.26 -3.38 -21.16
C LEU A 90 -9.91 -3.88 -19.74
N PHE A 91 -10.30 -5.11 -19.42
CA PHE A 91 -9.93 -5.78 -18.17
C PHE A 91 -8.40 -5.81 -17.94
N TYR A 92 -7.63 -6.30 -18.93
CA TYR A 92 -6.16 -6.31 -18.84
C TYR A 92 -5.58 -4.89 -18.75
N GLY A 93 -6.21 -3.90 -19.40
CA GLY A 93 -5.86 -2.49 -19.28
C GLY A 93 -6.00 -1.97 -17.85
N HIS A 94 -7.11 -2.29 -17.16
CA HIS A 94 -7.28 -1.95 -15.75
C HIS A 94 -6.23 -2.60 -14.86
N PHE A 95 -5.94 -3.89 -15.06
CA PHE A 95 -4.91 -4.58 -14.28
C PHE A 95 -3.51 -4.03 -14.51
N ALA A 96 -3.15 -3.71 -15.75
CA ALA A 96 -1.88 -3.04 -16.05
C ALA A 96 -1.80 -1.67 -15.37
N PHE A 97 -2.91 -0.92 -15.36
CA PHE A 97 -3.00 0.35 -14.62
C PHE A 97 -2.80 0.15 -13.11
N PHE A 98 -3.44 -0.86 -12.50
CA PHE A 98 -3.25 -1.17 -11.08
C PHE A 98 -1.82 -1.54 -10.73
N PHE A 99 -1.15 -2.28 -11.59
CA PHE A 99 0.27 -2.59 -11.43
C PHE A 99 1.12 -1.32 -11.46
N LEU A 100 0.92 -0.44 -12.45
CA LEU A 100 1.67 0.80 -12.60
C LEU A 100 1.43 1.79 -11.45
N ILE A 101 0.17 2.01 -11.06
CA ILE A 101 -0.15 2.93 -9.97
C ILE A 101 0.37 2.41 -8.62
N SER A 102 0.36 1.09 -8.40
CA SER A 102 0.93 0.48 -7.19
C SER A 102 2.44 0.69 -7.13
N GLY A 103 3.14 0.52 -8.26
CA GLY A 103 4.58 0.81 -8.37
C GLY A 103 4.88 2.28 -8.10
N PHE A 104 4.15 3.18 -8.75
CA PHE A 104 4.29 4.62 -8.55
C PHE A 104 4.08 5.04 -7.10
N LEU A 105 2.98 4.61 -6.47
CA LEU A 105 2.69 4.93 -5.07
C LEU A 105 3.74 4.37 -4.11
N THR A 106 4.25 3.16 -4.38
CA THR A 106 5.32 2.55 -3.57
C THR A 106 6.61 3.36 -3.63
N ILE A 107 6.99 3.82 -4.82
CA ILE A 107 8.16 4.70 -5.00
C ILE A 107 7.92 6.03 -4.29
N LEU A 108 6.74 6.63 -4.46
CA LEU A 108 6.37 7.91 -3.85
C LEU A 108 6.49 7.87 -2.31
N ILE A 109 5.84 6.89 -1.66
CA ILE A 109 5.91 6.78 -0.19
C ILE A 109 7.34 6.50 0.26
N THR A 110 8.09 5.69 -0.47
CA THR A 110 9.46 5.35 -0.11
C THR A 110 10.40 6.55 -0.20
N VAL A 111 10.40 7.24 -1.34
CA VAL A 111 11.22 8.44 -1.57
C VAL A 111 10.87 9.53 -0.56
N SER A 112 9.58 9.70 -0.25
CA SER A 112 9.15 10.67 0.77
C SER A 112 9.74 10.35 2.15
N GLY A 113 9.88 9.08 2.52
CA GLY A 113 10.52 8.68 3.78
C GLY A 113 12.04 8.93 3.78
N VAL A 114 12.71 8.69 2.66
CA VAL A 114 14.14 9.02 2.48
C VAL A 114 14.37 10.53 2.65
N ILE A 115 13.56 11.34 1.96
CA ILE A 115 13.62 12.81 2.06
C ILE A 115 13.32 13.23 3.51
N GLY A 116 12.31 12.64 4.14
CA GLY A 116 11.97 12.89 5.55
C GLY A 116 13.14 12.61 6.50
N SER A 117 13.86 11.50 6.30
CA SER A 117 15.06 11.16 7.08
C SER A 117 16.17 12.20 6.90
N LEU A 118 16.46 12.59 5.65
CA LEU A 118 17.49 13.58 5.34
C LEU A 118 17.20 14.93 5.98
N ILE A 119 15.94 15.38 5.93
CA ILE A 119 15.54 16.67 6.52
C ILE A 119 15.61 16.62 8.05
N ALA A 120 15.14 15.54 8.66
CA ALA A 120 15.00 15.47 10.12
C ALA A 120 16.31 15.11 10.85
N THR A 121 17.16 14.26 10.26
CA THR A 121 18.37 13.75 10.93
C THR A 121 19.67 14.15 10.24
N GLY A 122 19.60 14.69 9.01
CA GLY A 122 20.79 14.95 8.19
C GLY A 122 21.47 13.68 7.66
N GLN A 123 20.91 12.49 7.92
CA GLN A 123 21.51 11.20 7.56
C GLN A 123 20.50 10.30 6.84
N ALA A 124 21.00 9.54 5.86
CA ALA A 124 20.24 8.52 5.12
C ALA A 124 20.76 7.10 5.39
N GLN A 125 21.41 6.89 6.54
CA GLN A 125 22.02 5.62 6.88
C GLN A 125 21.07 4.72 7.65
N ASN A 126 21.23 3.42 7.45
CA ASN A 126 20.55 2.41 8.23
C ASN A 126 21.30 2.20 9.56
N LEU A 127 20.66 2.59 10.66
CA LEU A 127 21.17 2.41 12.02
C LEU A 127 20.51 1.24 12.75
N TRP A 128 19.53 0.54 12.15
CA TRP A 128 18.82 -0.57 12.79
C TRP A 128 19.72 -1.69 13.29
N GLY A 129 20.84 -1.95 12.60
CA GLY A 129 21.86 -2.92 13.01
C GLY A 129 22.82 -2.42 14.11
N THR A 130 22.63 -1.20 14.63
CA THR A 130 23.51 -0.60 15.64
C THR A 130 22.78 -0.38 16.97
N LYS A 131 23.53 -0.24 18.07
CA LYS A 131 22.96 0.09 19.39
C LYS A 131 22.31 1.48 19.44
N LYS A 132 22.54 2.32 18.43
CA LYS A 132 21.90 3.64 18.27
C LYS A 132 20.57 3.56 17.51
N GLY A 133 20.25 2.41 16.91
CA GLY A 133 19.04 2.20 16.13
C GLY A 133 17.83 1.86 16.98
N MET A 134 16.64 2.08 16.41
CA MET A 134 15.38 1.87 17.11
C MET A 134 15.17 0.42 17.58
N ILE A 135 15.64 -0.58 16.83
CA ILE A 135 15.55 -2.01 17.21
C ILE A 135 16.18 -2.26 18.58
N TYR A 136 17.38 -1.71 18.82
CA TYR A 136 18.05 -1.84 20.11
C TYR A 136 17.18 -1.27 21.23
N PHE A 137 16.52 -0.13 21.03
CA PHE A 137 15.66 0.49 22.04
C PHE A 137 14.35 -0.27 22.28
N LEU A 138 13.79 -0.88 21.23
CA LEU A 138 12.53 -1.63 21.30
C LEU A 138 12.65 -3.00 21.96
N LEU A 139 13.85 -3.56 22.02
CA LEU A 139 14.09 -4.85 22.66
C LEU A 139 13.96 -4.78 24.18
N ASP A 140 13.14 -5.64 24.78
CA ASP A 140 13.05 -5.74 26.24
C ASP A 140 14.35 -6.30 26.83
N ASN A 141 14.93 -7.32 26.20
CA ASN A 141 16.21 -7.90 26.60
C ASN A 141 17.32 -7.59 25.58
N LYS A 142 18.24 -6.69 25.97
CA LYS A 142 19.34 -6.23 25.12
C LYS A 142 20.38 -7.31 24.80
N ALA A 143 20.44 -8.41 25.57
CA ALA A 143 21.37 -9.51 25.33
C ALA A 143 21.11 -10.21 23.99
N TYR A 144 19.86 -10.21 23.52
CA TYR A 144 19.48 -10.79 22.23
C TYR A 144 19.81 -9.90 21.03
N PHE A 145 20.27 -8.66 21.24
CA PHE A 145 20.51 -7.74 20.13
C PHE A 145 21.52 -8.28 19.12
N SER A 146 22.51 -9.07 19.54
CA SER A 146 23.49 -9.69 18.64
C SER A 146 22.87 -10.55 17.53
N PHE A 147 21.66 -11.09 17.74
CA PHE A 147 20.95 -11.88 16.75
C PHE A 147 20.28 -11.04 15.65
N TYR A 148 20.06 -9.73 15.84
CA TYR A 148 19.28 -8.89 14.91
C TYR A 148 20.06 -8.29 13.73
N PRO A 149 21.29 -7.75 13.90
CA PRO A 149 22.07 -7.12 12.83
C PRO A 149 22.13 -7.89 11.50
N PRO A 150 22.31 -9.23 11.45
CA PRO A 150 22.37 -9.95 10.17
C PRO A 150 21.04 -9.98 9.39
N HIS A 151 19.91 -9.71 10.05
CA HIS A 151 18.57 -9.68 9.45
C HIS A 151 18.16 -8.29 8.97
N VAL A 152 18.80 -7.23 9.46
CA VAL A 152 18.43 -5.83 9.18
C VAL A 152 19.48 -5.11 8.34
N THR A 153 20.18 -5.84 7.48
CA THR A 153 21.08 -5.24 6.49
C THR A 153 20.30 -4.40 5.49
N SER A 154 20.87 -3.27 5.06
CA SER A 154 20.14 -2.28 4.25
C SER A 154 19.52 -2.88 2.99
N PHE A 155 20.24 -3.79 2.31
CA PHE A 155 19.73 -4.44 1.11
C PHE A 155 18.50 -5.32 1.39
N LYS A 156 18.56 -6.19 2.43
CA LYS A 156 17.43 -7.06 2.80
C LYS A 156 16.21 -6.24 3.19
N VAL A 157 16.40 -5.20 4.01
CA VAL A 157 15.34 -4.29 4.43
C VAL A 157 14.70 -3.61 3.22
N TRP A 158 15.51 -3.12 2.27
CA TRP A 158 15.01 -2.50 1.05
C TRP A 158 14.15 -3.44 0.20
N VAL A 159 14.65 -4.64 -0.09
CA VAL A 159 13.94 -5.62 -0.91
C VAL A 159 12.61 -6.00 -0.26
N TYR A 160 12.61 -6.29 1.04
CA TYR A 160 11.39 -6.66 1.74
C TYR A 160 10.39 -5.49 1.82
N LEU A 161 10.86 -4.28 2.13
CA LEU A 161 10.00 -3.11 2.25
C LEU A 161 9.33 -2.76 0.92
N LEU A 162 10.10 -2.72 -0.17
CA LEU A 162 9.57 -2.40 -1.50
C LEU A 162 8.59 -3.48 -1.98
N SER A 163 8.96 -4.76 -1.84
CA SER A 163 8.09 -5.87 -2.28
C SER A 163 6.80 -5.94 -1.46
N SER A 164 6.88 -5.90 -0.13
CA SER A 164 5.70 -5.96 0.74
C SER A 164 4.75 -4.77 0.52
N ARG A 165 5.27 -3.55 0.37
CA ARG A 165 4.44 -2.36 0.15
C ARG A 165 3.83 -2.32 -1.24
N PHE A 166 4.58 -2.73 -2.25
CA PHE A 166 4.05 -2.89 -3.60
C PHE A 166 2.90 -3.90 -3.63
N LEU A 167 3.09 -5.08 -3.04
CA LEU A 167 2.08 -6.12 -2.97
C LEU A 167 0.86 -5.68 -2.16
N ALA A 168 1.05 -4.98 -1.04
CA ALA A 168 -0.06 -4.46 -0.25
C ALA A 168 -0.91 -3.45 -1.04
N ILE A 169 -0.28 -2.53 -1.79
CA ILE A 169 -1.01 -1.56 -2.62
C ILE A 169 -1.68 -2.25 -3.80
N LEU A 170 -1.03 -3.23 -4.42
CA LEU A 170 -1.62 -4.03 -5.50
C LEU A 170 -2.82 -4.85 -4.99
N PHE A 171 -2.74 -5.39 -3.78
CA PHE A 171 -3.87 -6.02 -3.10
C PHE A 171 -5.03 -5.05 -2.86
N ILE A 172 -4.76 -3.83 -2.36
CA ILE A 172 -5.79 -2.80 -2.16
C ILE A 172 -6.48 -2.46 -3.49
N THR A 173 -5.70 -2.16 -4.54
CA THR A 173 -6.24 -1.78 -5.86
C THR A 173 -7.10 -2.90 -6.47
N THR A 174 -6.64 -4.15 -6.40
CA THR A 174 -7.38 -5.31 -6.92
C THR A 174 -8.63 -5.64 -6.10
N PHE A 175 -8.60 -5.45 -4.78
CA PHE A 175 -9.78 -5.58 -3.93
C PHE A 175 -10.83 -4.50 -4.22
N ILE A 176 -10.42 -3.23 -4.36
CA ILE A 176 -11.33 -2.14 -4.74
C ILE A 176 -11.95 -2.41 -6.12
N PHE A 177 -11.17 -2.94 -7.05
CA PHE A 177 -11.69 -3.36 -8.36
C PHE A 177 -12.77 -4.44 -8.21
N LEU A 178 -12.51 -5.48 -7.41
CA LEU A 178 -13.49 -6.53 -7.12
C LEU A 178 -14.78 -5.94 -6.52
N LEU A 179 -14.66 -5.06 -5.53
CA LEU A 179 -15.79 -4.37 -4.92
C LEU A 179 -16.58 -3.56 -5.95
N LYS A 180 -15.91 -2.85 -6.86
CA LYS A 180 -16.58 -2.09 -7.92
C LYS A 180 -17.35 -3.00 -8.87
N LEU A 181 -16.83 -4.18 -9.20
CA LEU A 181 -17.55 -5.15 -10.03
C LEU A 181 -18.80 -5.71 -9.33
N ILE A 182 -18.75 -5.92 -8.01
CA ILE A 182 -19.87 -6.48 -7.23
C ILE A 182 -20.92 -5.41 -6.90
N LEU A 183 -20.50 -4.29 -6.31
CA LEU A 183 -21.40 -3.29 -5.70
C LEU A 183 -21.94 -2.27 -6.71
N LYS A 184 -21.25 -2.08 -7.84
CA LYS A 184 -21.57 -1.15 -8.95
C LYS A 184 -21.59 0.35 -8.58
N LYS A 185 -22.03 0.75 -7.39
CA LYS A 185 -22.11 2.15 -6.92
C LYS A 185 -20.83 2.58 -6.20
N ASN A 186 -20.25 3.72 -6.60
CA ASN A 186 -18.97 4.21 -6.08
C ASN A 186 -18.99 4.48 -4.58
N VAL A 187 -20.12 5.00 -4.06
CA VAL A 187 -20.30 5.28 -2.63
C VAL A 187 -20.16 4.00 -1.80
N TYR A 188 -20.78 2.90 -2.24
CA TYR A 188 -20.66 1.62 -1.54
C TYR A 188 -19.25 1.05 -1.63
N VAL A 189 -18.57 1.18 -2.77
CA VAL A 189 -17.17 0.77 -2.91
C VAL A 189 -16.28 1.51 -1.92
N PHE A 190 -16.45 2.84 -1.81
CA PHE A 190 -15.70 3.67 -0.89
C PHE A 190 -15.85 3.20 0.56
N PHE A 191 -17.07 3.20 1.10
CA PHE A 191 -17.30 2.81 2.49
C PHE A 191 -16.94 1.35 2.78
N THR A 192 -17.28 0.43 1.87
CA THR A 192 -16.94 -1.00 2.04
C THR A 192 -15.42 -1.19 2.06
N SER A 193 -14.68 -0.53 1.16
CA SER A 193 -13.21 -0.62 1.17
C SER A 193 -12.61 -0.09 2.48
N LEU A 194 -13.13 1.02 3.01
CA LEU A 194 -12.66 1.59 4.27
C LEU A 194 -12.99 0.70 5.47
N VAL A 195 -14.17 0.11 5.51
CA VAL A 195 -14.55 -0.81 6.59
C VAL A 195 -13.68 -2.06 6.52
N PHE A 196 -13.67 -2.80 5.41
CA PHE A 196 -12.97 -4.09 5.34
C PHE A 196 -11.46 -3.96 5.43
N LEU A 197 -10.87 -2.99 4.72
CA LEU A 197 -9.41 -2.83 4.69
C LEU A 197 -8.88 -1.92 5.81
N GLY A 198 -9.66 -0.91 6.21
CA GLY A 198 -9.25 0.07 7.22
C GLY A 198 -9.41 -0.42 8.65
N THR A 199 -10.50 -1.11 9.00
CA THR A 199 -10.70 -1.62 10.37
C THR A 199 -9.70 -2.73 10.70
N ASP A 200 -9.52 -3.67 9.78
CA ASP A 200 -8.54 -4.76 9.88
C ASP A 200 -7.09 -4.26 9.96
N GLY A 201 -6.78 -3.14 9.29
CA GLY A 201 -5.47 -2.49 9.40
C GLY A 201 -5.25 -1.74 10.72
N LEU A 202 -6.28 -1.34 11.45
CA LEU A 202 -6.13 -0.50 12.65
C LEU A 202 -6.25 -1.29 13.97
N HIS A 203 -6.76 -2.53 13.95
CA HIS A 203 -6.89 -3.36 15.14
C HIS A 203 -5.66 -4.26 15.35
N ILE A 204 -5.03 -4.11 16.52
CA ILE A 204 -3.68 -4.63 16.83
C ILE A 204 -3.71 -6.08 17.36
N ASN A 205 -4.84 -6.54 17.90
CA ASN A 205 -4.88 -7.73 18.77
C ASN A 205 -5.72 -8.90 18.24
N HIS A 206 -6.21 -8.83 17.00
CA HIS A 206 -7.04 -9.90 16.43
C HIS A 206 -6.46 -10.40 15.11
N PHE A 207 -6.78 -11.65 14.79
CA PHE A 207 -6.42 -12.26 13.51
C PHE A 207 -6.88 -11.36 12.36
N SER A 208 -5.91 -10.87 11.58
CA SER A 208 -6.18 -10.00 10.45
C SER A 208 -6.19 -10.79 9.14
N LEU A 209 -7.24 -10.60 8.38
CA LEU A 209 -7.48 -11.23 7.07
C LEU A 209 -7.07 -10.36 5.89
N PHE A 210 -6.93 -9.05 6.06
CA PHE A 210 -6.69 -8.13 4.96
C PHE A 210 -5.34 -7.43 5.13
N LEU A 211 -5.37 -6.20 5.65
CA LEU A 211 -4.24 -5.28 5.62
C LEU A 211 -3.36 -5.37 6.86
N GLY A 212 -3.83 -5.98 7.95
CA GLY A 212 -3.00 -6.22 9.13
C GLY A 212 -1.82 -7.16 8.86
N ARG A 213 -1.87 -8.03 7.83
CA ARG A 213 -0.70 -8.78 7.32
C ARG A 213 0.35 -7.91 6.61
N ALA A 214 -0.01 -6.68 6.24
CA ALA A 214 0.96 -5.70 5.76
C ALA A 214 1.68 -4.99 6.91
N ARG A 215 1.29 -5.22 8.17
CA ARG A 215 1.99 -4.69 9.33
C ARG A 215 3.33 -5.41 9.46
N ILE A 216 4.36 -4.63 9.69
CA ILE A 216 5.71 -5.14 9.90
C ILE A 216 6.05 -4.82 11.35
N THR A 217 6.16 -5.86 12.19
CA THR A 217 6.55 -5.76 13.60
C THR A 217 8.01 -6.16 13.77
N LEU A 218 8.53 -6.01 14.99
CA LEU A 218 9.88 -6.47 15.33
C LEU A 218 10.03 -7.98 15.12
N GLU A 219 9.00 -8.76 15.44
CA GLU A 219 8.94 -10.21 15.23
C GLU A 219 9.08 -10.58 13.75
N THR A 220 8.36 -9.85 12.88
CA THR A 220 8.45 -10.07 11.42
C THR A 220 9.86 -9.82 10.87
N TRP A 221 10.67 -8.97 11.50
CA TRP A 221 12.04 -8.74 11.05
C TRP A 221 13.01 -9.86 11.42
N ILE A 222 12.75 -10.57 12.52
CA ILE A 222 13.59 -11.67 13.01
C ILE A 222 13.28 -12.95 12.26
N SER A 223 12.03 -13.11 11.82
CA SER A 223 11.51 -14.32 11.19
C SER A 223 11.41 -14.15 9.67
N PRO A 224 12.40 -14.61 8.88
CA PRO A 224 12.28 -14.69 7.43
C PRO A 224 11.05 -15.50 6.99
N GLU A 225 10.65 -16.48 7.79
CA GLU A 225 9.46 -17.29 7.55
C GLU A 225 8.19 -16.42 7.52
N ASP A 226 8.03 -15.52 8.49
CA ASP A 226 6.90 -14.59 8.52
C ASP A 226 6.93 -13.58 7.36
N GLN A 227 8.13 -13.14 6.97
CA GLN A 227 8.31 -12.25 5.82
C GLN A 227 7.84 -12.92 4.53
N ILE A 228 8.32 -14.15 4.29
CA ILE A 228 7.98 -14.95 3.11
C ILE A 228 6.50 -15.30 3.14
N PHE A 229 5.96 -15.69 4.30
CA PHE A 229 4.55 -15.98 4.47
C PHE A 229 3.67 -14.78 4.08
N ASN A 230 3.99 -13.58 4.56
CA ASN A 230 3.24 -12.36 4.21
C ASN A 230 3.32 -12.05 2.71
N ILE A 231 4.47 -12.25 2.06
CA ILE A 231 4.62 -12.06 0.61
C ILE A 231 3.76 -13.07 -0.15
N ILE A 232 3.86 -14.36 0.18
CA ILE A 232 3.08 -15.43 -0.45
C ILE A 232 1.59 -15.18 -0.25
N TYR A 233 1.20 -14.75 0.95
CA TYR A 233 -0.18 -14.42 1.29
C TYR A 233 -0.75 -13.37 0.35
N PHE A 234 -0.07 -12.23 0.18
CA PHE A 234 -0.53 -11.18 -0.73
C PHE A 234 -0.57 -11.65 -2.19
N ILE A 235 0.44 -12.39 -2.65
CA ILE A 235 0.46 -12.95 -4.01
C ILE A 235 -0.75 -13.85 -4.24
N LEU A 236 -1.01 -14.79 -3.32
CA LEU A 236 -2.13 -15.72 -3.42
C LEU A 236 -3.46 -14.98 -3.46
N MET A 237 -3.66 -14.00 -2.56
CA MET A 237 -4.89 -13.21 -2.53
C MET A 237 -5.09 -12.36 -3.79
N ILE A 238 -4.02 -11.75 -4.32
CA ILE A 238 -4.07 -11.01 -5.59
C ILE A 238 -4.45 -11.94 -6.74
N ILE A 239 -3.91 -13.16 -6.78
CA ILE A 239 -4.24 -14.16 -7.80
C ILE A 239 -5.72 -14.56 -7.69
N VAL A 240 -6.21 -14.84 -6.47
CA VAL A 240 -7.63 -15.18 -6.24
C VAL A 240 -8.54 -14.04 -6.69
N PHE A 241 -8.27 -12.80 -6.27
CA PHE A 241 -9.04 -11.64 -6.71
C PHE A 241 -8.95 -11.41 -8.20
N TYR A 242 -7.79 -11.62 -8.82
CA TYR A 242 -7.63 -11.53 -10.27
C TYR A 242 -8.57 -12.49 -11.00
N PHE A 243 -8.60 -13.77 -10.60
CA PHE A 243 -9.48 -14.75 -11.23
C PHE A 243 -10.97 -14.47 -10.97
N LEU A 244 -11.33 -14.05 -9.75
CA LEU A 244 -12.70 -13.65 -9.42
C LEU A 244 -13.14 -12.44 -10.27
N CYS A 245 -12.31 -11.40 -10.33
CA CYS A 245 -12.56 -10.23 -11.14
C CYS A 245 -12.72 -10.62 -12.61
N LYS A 246 -11.83 -11.44 -13.16
CA LYS A 246 -11.92 -11.92 -14.55
C LYS A 246 -13.24 -12.63 -14.82
N LYS A 247 -13.64 -13.56 -13.94
CA LYS A 247 -14.88 -14.32 -14.06
C LYS A 247 -16.12 -13.43 -14.01
N ILE A 248 -16.15 -12.46 -13.09
CA ILE A 248 -17.27 -11.51 -12.96
C ILE A 248 -17.30 -10.55 -14.16
N TYR A 249 -16.14 -10.07 -14.60
CA TYR A 249 -16.01 -9.14 -15.72
C TYR A 249 -16.46 -9.76 -17.04
N ASP A 250 -16.10 -11.02 -17.31
CA ASP A 250 -16.55 -11.75 -18.52
C ASP A 250 -18.08 -11.90 -18.56
N ARG A 251 -18.74 -11.98 -17.39
CA ARG A 251 -20.21 -12.05 -17.25
C ARG A 251 -20.90 -10.69 -17.26
N LYS A 252 -20.15 -9.57 -17.27
CA LYS A 252 -20.73 -8.24 -17.25
C LYS A 252 -21.41 -7.97 -18.59
N GLU A 253 -22.73 -7.95 -18.54
CA GLU A 253 -23.58 -7.44 -19.61
C GLU A 253 -23.62 -5.93 -19.50
N TYR A 254 -23.16 -5.28 -20.55
CA TYR A 254 -23.25 -3.85 -20.69
C TYR A 254 -24.57 -3.58 -21.39
N TYR A 255 -25.64 -3.50 -20.61
CA TYR A 255 -26.96 -3.20 -21.14
C TYR A 255 -27.07 -1.73 -21.50
N HIS A 256 -27.75 -1.50 -22.63
CA HIS A 256 -28.12 -0.23 -23.22
C HIS A 256 -29.04 0.61 -22.35
#